data_AF-A0A4V1XZI6-F1
#
_entry.id   AF-A0A4V1XZI6-F1
#
_cell.length_a   1.000
_cell.length_b   1.000
_cell.length_c   1.000
_cell.angle_alpha   90.00
_cell.angle_beta   90.00
_cell.angle_gamma   90.00
#
_symmetry.space_group_name_H-M   'P 1'
#
loop_
_entity.id
_entity.type
_entity.pdbx_description
1 polymer ?
#
loop_
_entity_poly.entity_id
_entity_poly.type
_entity_poly.pdbx_seq_one_letter_code
_entity_poly.pdbx_strand_id
1 'polypeptide(L)'
;MKSPLAVAASALLLSVLLAACGGDDQPAVCSSAKDLKAAIDDFTSIDVTSSNGLADLKEGLTNVRDDLTQLKSDASSEFSSQVDAVDAAVSTLTASLKAAADEPNGSNLAAVVSAVPAVTSSVKTLVTDVQDTC
;
A
#
# COMPACT_ATOMS: atom_id res chain seq x y z
N MET A 1 -63.18 -11.90 16.17
CA MET A 1 -62.51 -12.27 14.90
C MET A 1 -61.12 -12.75 15.29
N LYS A 2 -60.90 -14.05 15.56
CA LYS A 2 -60.55 -15.14 14.63
C LYS A 2 -59.20 -14.94 13.91
N SER A 3 -58.14 -15.07 14.71
CA SER A 3 -56.92 -15.89 14.50
C SER A 3 -55.96 -15.56 13.31
N PRO A 4 -54.81 -16.26 13.17
CA PRO A 4 -53.45 -15.74 13.42
C PRO A 4 -52.54 -16.07 12.20
N LEU A 5 -51.21 -16.18 12.39
CA LEU A 5 -50.15 -16.84 11.56
C LEU A 5 -48.96 -15.88 11.40
N ALA A 6 -47.89 -16.02 12.18
CA ALA A 6 -46.81 -16.99 12.01
C ALA A 6 -46.09 -16.86 10.66
N VAL A 7 -44.96 -16.16 10.67
CA VAL A 7 -43.87 -16.26 9.68
C VAL A 7 -42.60 -16.22 10.53
N ALA A 8 -42.06 -17.38 10.91
CA ALA A 8 -41.11 -18.18 10.17
C ALA A 8 -39.69 -17.56 10.16
N ALA A 9 -38.86 -18.20 10.99
CA ALA A 9 -37.41 -18.36 10.92
C ALA A 9 -36.69 -17.74 9.70
N SER A 10 -35.73 -16.88 9.99
CA SER A 10 -34.46 -16.80 9.29
C SER A 10 -33.43 -16.26 10.28
N ALA A 11 -32.88 -17.17 11.09
CA ALA A 11 -31.63 -16.90 11.80
C ALA A 11 -30.53 -16.79 10.75
N LEU A 12 -30.38 -15.59 10.17
CA LEU A 12 -29.25 -15.24 9.32
C LEU A 12 -27.99 -15.47 10.15
N LEU A 13 -27.18 -16.39 9.64
CA LEU A 13 -25.87 -16.77 10.14
C LEU A 13 -25.06 -15.51 10.50
N LEU A 14 -24.94 -15.23 11.79
CA LEU A 14 -23.87 -14.42 12.35
C LEU A 14 -22.56 -15.21 12.18
N SER A 15 -22.01 -15.22 10.97
CA SER A 15 -20.60 -15.52 10.77
C SER A 15 -19.80 -14.25 11.02
N VAL A 16 -19.90 -13.73 12.25
CA VAL A 16 -18.91 -12.77 12.76
C VAL A 16 -17.69 -13.60 13.12
N LEU A 17 -16.85 -13.93 12.13
CA LEU A 17 -15.49 -14.32 12.42
C LEU A 17 -14.76 -13.03 12.79
N LEU A 18 -14.85 -12.68 14.08
CA LEU A 18 -13.84 -11.87 14.72
C LEU A 18 -12.52 -12.64 14.65
N ALA A 19 -11.76 -12.48 13.56
CA ALA A 19 -10.33 -12.73 13.57
C ALA A 19 -9.59 -11.45 14.00
N ALA A 20 -10.08 -10.80 15.06
CA ALA A 20 -9.33 -9.73 15.69
C ALA A 20 -8.29 -10.35 16.63
N CYS A 21 -7.03 -9.98 16.39
CA CYS A 21 -5.98 -9.78 17.39
C CYS A 21 -4.94 -10.91 17.61
N GLY A 22 -3.85 -10.85 16.82
CA GLY A 22 -2.49 -10.84 17.39
C GLY A 22 -1.84 -12.16 17.80
N GLY A 23 -1.83 -13.17 16.93
CA GLY A 23 -0.96 -14.35 17.04
C GLY A 23 -0.24 -14.63 15.72
N ASP A 24 0.77 -15.51 15.73
CA ASP A 24 1.56 -16.00 14.59
C ASP A 24 0.74 -16.61 13.40
N ASP A 25 -0.59 -16.54 13.43
CA ASP A 25 -1.56 -17.07 12.44
C ASP A 25 -2.33 -15.94 11.71
N GLN A 26 -1.72 -14.76 11.51
CA GLN A 26 -2.32 -13.69 10.69
C GLN A 26 -2.17 -14.02 9.19
N PRO A 27 -3.15 -13.70 8.31
CA PRO A 27 -2.97 -13.85 6.87
C PRO A 27 -1.69 -13.17 6.36
N ALA A 28 -0.95 -13.82 5.46
CA ALA A 28 0.32 -13.31 4.94
C ALA A 28 0.20 -11.88 4.39
N VAL A 29 -0.91 -11.58 3.70
CA VAL A 29 -1.24 -10.24 3.17
C VAL A 29 -1.17 -9.14 4.22
N CYS A 30 -1.54 -9.44 5.47
CA CYS A 30 -1.53 -8.48 6.56
C CYS A 30 -0.14 -8.26 7.15
N SER A 31 0.79 -9.22 7.02
CA SER A 31 2.22 -8.98 7.32
C SER A 31 2.83 -8.14 6.21
N SER A 32 2.61 -8.53 4.96
CA SER A 32 3.14 -7.83 3.79
C SER A 32 2.65 -6.37 3.71
N ALA A 33 1.44 -6.07 4.19
CA ALA A 33 0.96 -4.70 4.31
C ALA A 33 1.66 -3.89 5.40
N LYS A 34 2.06 -4.52 6.52
CA LYS A 34 2.87 -3.87 7.57
C LYS A 34 4.29 -3.61 7.08
N ASP A 35 4.87 -4.55 6.34
CA ASP A 35 6.20 -4.40 5.75
C ASP A 35 6.20 -3.26 4.72
N LEU A 36 5.22 -3.26 3.79
CA LEU A 36 5.03 -2.16 2.85
C LEU A 36 4.80 -0.81 3.54
N LYS A 37 4.08 -0.81 4.68
CA LYS A 37 3.90 0.39 5.51
C LYS A 37 5.25 0.89 6.06
N ALA A 38 6.08 0.00 6.58
CA ALA A 38 7.40 0.37 7.08
C ALA A 38 8.27 0.94 5.96
N ALA A 39 8.30 0.27 4.79
CA ALA A 39 9.06 0.74 3.64
C ALA A 39 8.63 2.14 3.16
N ILE A 40 7.32 2.45 3.15
CA ILE A 40 6.87 3.80 2.75
C ILE A 40 7.17 4.85 3.83
N ASP A 41 7.10 4.50 5.11
CA ASP A 41 7.44 5.41 6.20
C ASP A 41 8.95 5.74 6.16
N ASP A 42 9.81 4.74 5.94
CA ASP A 42 11.25 4.91 5.72
C ASP A 42 11.52 5.74 4.46
N PHE A 43 10.87 5.43 3.34
CA PHE A 43 11.00 6.17 2.09
C PHE A 43 10.66 7.66 2.25
N THR A 44 9.60 8.00 2.99
CA THR A 44 9.22 9.40 3.24
C THR A 44 10.11 10.12 4.24
N SER A 45 10.95 9.38 4.98
CA SER A 45 11.91 9.93 5.93
C SER A 45 13.25 10.30 5.28
N ILE A 46 13.44 9.99 3.99
CA ILE A 46 14.67 10.28 3.25
C ILE A 46 14.85 11.79 3.05
N ASP A 47 16.01 12.30 3.46
CA ASP A 47 16.41 13.68 3.19
C ASP A 47 16.98 13.82 1.77
N VAL A 48 16.13 14.30 0.87
CA VAL A 48 16.44 14.56 -0.54
C VAL A 48 17.47 15.68 -0.75
N THR A 49 17.73 16.49 0.28
CA THR A 49 18.71 17.60 0.22
C THR A 49 20.12 17.16 0.59
N SER A 50 20.26 15.95 1.14
CA SER A 50 21.55 15.35 1.44
C SER A 50 22.33 15.03 0.15
N SER A 51 23.66 14.90 0.25
CA SER A 51 24.51 14.56 -0.90
C SER A 51 24.17 13.21 -1.54
N ASN A 52 23.50 12.31 -0.79
CA ASN A 52 23.11 10.98 -1.25
C ASN A 52 21.59 10.86 -1.47
N GLY A 53 20.80 11.91 -1.27
CA GLY A 53 19.34 11.82 -1.19
C GLY A 53 18.68 11.20 -2.41
N LEU A 54 19.23 11.39 -3.62
CA LEU A 54 18.71 10.75 -4.83
C LEU A 54 19.00 9.23 -4.88
N ALA A 55 20.16 8.81 -4.39
CA ALA A 55 20.52 7.40 -4.29
C ALA A 55 19.66 6.71 -3.21
N ASP A 56 19.52 7.36 -2.06
CA ASP A 56 18.68 6.89 -0.96
C ASP A 56 17.22 6.75 -1.40
N LEU A 57 16.67 7.75 -2.12
CA LEU A 57 15.32 7.67 -2.70
C LEU A 57 15.17 6.47 -3.64
N LYS A 58 16.18 6.19 -4.47
CA LYS A 58 16.14 5.07 -5.40
C LYS A 58 16.13 3.73 -4.65
N GLU A 59 16.94 3.60 -3.60
CA GLU A 59 16.97 2.41 -2.75
C GLU A 59 15.65 2.23 -1.99
N GLY A 60 15.15 3.28 -1.34
CA GLY A 60 13.86 3.24 -0.65
C GLY A 60 12.71 2.89 -1.60
N LEU A 61 12.72 3.40 -2.84
CA LEU A 61 11.71 3.03 -3.84
C LEU A 61 11.83 1.56 -4.28
N THR A 62 13.03 1.00 -4.33
CA THR A 62 13.23 -0.44 -4.55
C THR A 62 12.60 -1.25 -3.42
N ASN A 63 12.81 -0.86 -2.15
CA ASN A 63 12.19 -1.55 -1.01
C ASN A 63 10.65 -1.50 -1.08
N VAL A 64 10.07 -0.33 -1.40
CA VAL A 64 8.62 -0.19 -1.61
C VAL A 64 8.12 -1.12 -2.73
N ARG A 65 8.89 -1.30 -3.81
CA ARG A 65 8.53 -2.21 -4.91
C ARG A 65 8.59 -3.68 -4.51
N ASP A 66 9.60 -4.05 -3.75
CA ASP A 66 9.80 -5.43 -3.32
C ASP A 66 8.66 -5.84 -2.37
N ASP A 67 8.34 -4.99 -1.40
CA ASP A 67 7.22 -5.23 -0.47
C ASP A 67 5.85 -5.16 -1.15
N LEU A 68 5.67 -4.27 -2.14
CA LEU A 68 4.45 -4.27 -2.97
C LEU A 68 4.32 -5.57 -3.77
N THR A 69 5.42 -6.11 -4.29
CA THR A 69 5.42 -7.37 -5.02
C THR A 69 5.06 -8.53 -4.11
N GLN A 70 5.59 -8.54 -2.89
CA GLN A 70 5.20 -9.52 -1.87
C GLN A 70 3.73 -9.39 -1.51
N LEU A 71 3.25 -8.18 -1.22
CA LEU A 71 1.84 -7.92 -0.95
C LEU A 71 0.94 -8.37 -2.11
N LYS A 72 1.33 -8.10 -3.36
CA LYS A 72 0.60 -8.54 -4.56
C LYS A 72 0.54 -10.07 -4.70
N SER A 73 1.59 -10.77 -4.27
CA SER A 73 1.61 -12.24 -4.24
C SER A 73 0.66 -12.80 -3.18
N ASP A 74 0.52 -12.10 -2.05
CA ASP A 74 -0.30 -12.57 -0.92
C ASP A 74 -1.74 -12.05 -0.96
N ALA A 75 -1.98 -10.93 -1.66
CA ALA A 75 -3.27 -10.28 -1.75
C ALA A 75 -4.21 -10.97 -2.73
N SER A 76 -5.50 -10.98 -2.39
CA SER A 76 -6.55 -11.44 -3.28
C SER A 76 -6.85 -10.41 -4.37
N SER A 77 -7.60 -10.82 -5.41
CA SER A 77 -7.99 -9.94 -6.53
C SER A 77 -8.77 -8.69 -6.11
N GLU A 78 -9.30 -8.68 -4.89
CA GLU A 78 -10.04 -7.56 -4.28
C GLU A 78 -9.22 -6.26 -4.18
N PHE A 79 -7.90 -6.32 -4.05
CA PHE A 79 -7.02 -5.14 -3.94
C PHE A 79 -6.29 -4.78 -5.25
N SER A 80 -6.62 -5.45 -6.36
CA SER A 80 -5.91 -5.31 -7.63
C SER A 80 -5.86 -3.87 -8.15
N SER A 81 -6.96 -3.12 -8.03
CA SER A 81 -7.01 -1.71 -8.48
C SER A 81 -6.09 -0.81 -7.67
N GLN A 82 -6.00 -1.02 -6.35
CA GLN A 82 -5.10 -0.28 -5.48
C GLN A 82 -3.64 -0.64 -5.74
N VAL A 83 -3.34 -1.94 -5.96
CA VAL A 83 -1.99 -2.39 -6.36
C VAL A 83 -1.57 -1.73 -7.68
N ASP A 84 -2.43 -1.73 -8.69
CA ASP A 84 -2.15 -1.09 -9.99
C ASP A 84 -1.94 0.43 -9.85
N ALA A 85 -2.68 1.09 -8.94
CA ALA A 85 -2.48 2.51 -8.64
C ALA A 85 -1.11 2.79 -8.00
N VAL A 86 -0.63 1.90 -7.12
CA VAL A 86 0.73 1.99 -6.57
C VAL A 86 1.77 1.74 -7.67
N ASP A 87 1.61 0.69 -8.47
CA ASP A 87 2.53 0.35 -9.58
C ASP A 87 2.70 1.53 -10.56
N ALA A 88 1.59 2.23 -10.89
CA ALA A 88 1.62 3.41 -11.76
C ALA A 88 2.35 4.60 -11.11
N ALA A 89 2.10 4.87 -9.82
CA ALA A 89 2.77 5.94 -9.09
C ALA A 89 4.28 5.68 -8.96
N VAL A 90 4.66 4.45 -8.61
CA VAL A 90 6.05 4.00 -8.50
C VAL A 90 6.76 4.10 -9.86
N SER A 91 6.10 3.71 -10.94
CA SER A 91 6.66 3.82 -12.30
C SER A 91 6.92 5.27 -12.70
N THR A 92 6.00 6.18 -12.34
CA THR A 92 6.15 7.62 -12.57
C THR A 92 7.35 8.17 -11.80
N LEU A 93 7.45 7.87 -10.50
CA LEU A 93 8.58 8.29 -9.68
C LEU A 93 9.91 7.71 -10.19
N THR A 94 9.93 6.44 -10.59
CA THR A 94 11.11 5.78 -11.17
C THR A 94 11.61 6.54 -12.41
N ALA A 95 10.68 6.96 -13.28
CA ALA A 95 11.03 7.75 -14.46
C ALA A 95 11.59 9.12 -14.08
N SER A 96 11.01 9.81 -13.09
CA SER A 96 11.52 11.08 -12.57
C SER A 96 12.91 10.93 -11.95
N LEU A 97 13.15 9.89 -11.16
CA LEU A 97 14.46 9.59 -10.56
C LEU A 97 15.51 9.33 -11.64
N LYS A 98 15.14 8.58 -12.69
CA LYS A 98 16.01 8.35 -13.84
C LYS A 98 16.35 9.66 -14.55
N ALA A 99 15.37 10.52 -14.82
CA ALA A 99 15.60 11.81 -15.44
C ALA A 99 16.51 12.71 -14.60
N ALA A 100 16.33 12.73 -13.28
CA ALA A 100 17.19 13.48 -12.36
C ALA A 100 18.62 12.92 -12.27
N ALA A 101 18.79 11.60 -12.37
CA ALA A 101 20.09 10.96 -12.38
C ALA A 101 20.85 11.20 -13.70
N ASP A 102 20.13 11.13 -14.84
CA ASP A 102 20.69 11.38 -16.16
C ASP A 102 21.03 12.87 -16.34
N GLU A 103 20.20 13.78 -15.79
CA GLU A 103 20.39 15.23 -15.87
C GLU A 103 20.01 15.92 -14.54
N PRO A 104 20.98 16.18 -13.64
CA PRO A 104 20.74 16.73 -12.30
C PRO A 104 20.53 18.25 -12.34
N ASN A 105 19.34 18.66 -12.79
CA ASN A 105 18.91 20.05 -12.81
C ASN A 105 17.67 20.27 -11.92
N GLY A 106 17.37 21.55 -11.60
CA GLY A 106 16.27 21.90 -10.69
C GLY A 106 14.88 21.43 -11.15
N SER A 107 14.64 21.34 -12.47
CA SER A 107 13.36 20.87 -13.01
C SER A 107 13.16 19.38 -12.78
N ASN A 108 14.19 18.57 -13.03
CA ASN A 108 14.11 17.12 -12.84
C ASN A 108 14.01 16.75 -11.35
N LEU A 109 14.72 17.47 -10.48
CA LEU A 109 14.59 17.32 -9.03
C LEU A 109 13.19 17.71 -8.54
N ALA A 110 12.61 18.80 -9.06
CA ALA A 110 11.25 19.20 -8.72
C ALA A 110 10.21 18.15 -9.17
N ALA A 111 10.43 17.48 -10.29
CA ALA A 111 9.57 16.39 -10.75
C ALA A 111 9.60 15.18 -9.79
N VAL A 112 10.79 14.81 -9.27
CA VAL A 112 10.93 13.77 -8.24
C VAL A 112 10.12 14.14 -6.99
N VAL A 113 10.34 15.33 -6.45
CA VAL A 113 9.65 15.82 -5.25
C VAL A 113 8.13 15.85 -5.45
N SER A 114 7.66 16.21 -6.65
CA SER A 114 6.23 16.27 -6.97
C SER A 114 5.60 14.88 -7.13
N ALA A 115 6.38 13.85 -7.48
CA ALA A 115 5.90 12.48 -7.65
C ALA A 115 5.82 11.70 -6.33
N VAL A 116 6.64 12.05 -5.33
CA VAL A 116 6.68 11.37 -4.01
C VAL A 116 5.30 11.29 -3.34
N PRO A 117 4.50 12.38 -3.23
CA PRO A 117 3.20 12.32 -2.57
C PRO A 117 2.22 11.33 -3.20
N ALA A 118 2.29 11.11 -4.52
CA ALA A 118 1.43 10.17 -5.21
C ALA A 118 1.74 8.72 -4.78
N VAL A 119 3.02 8.35 -4.69
CA VAL A 119 3.44 7.04 -4.19
C VAL A 119 2.99 6.85 -2.74
N THR A 120 3.28 7.83 -1.88
CA THR A 120 2.91 7.77 -0.46
C THR A 120 1.40 7.63 -0.27
N SER A 121 0.60 8.40 -1.00
CA SER A 121 -0.86 8.35 -0.87
C SER A 121 -1.41 7.01 -1.36
N SER A 122 -0.99 6.53 -2.53
CA SER A 122 -1.47 5.25 -3.06
C SER A 122 -1.10 4.08 -2.15
N VAL A 123 0.14 4.05 -1.63
CA VAL A 123 0.56 3.00 -0.68
C VAL A 123 -0.24 3.08 0.61
N LYS A 124 -0.43 4.28 1.19
CA LYS A 124 -1.22 4.44 2.42
C LYS A 124 -2.66 3.98 2.26
N THR A 125 -3.29 4.28 1.12
CA THR A 125 -4.63 3.78 0.81
C THR A 125 -4.64 2.26 0.76
N LEU A 126 -3.76 1.63 -0.03
CA LEU A 126 -3.68 0.17 -0.14
C LEU A 126 -3.44 -0.50 1.22
N VAL A 127 -2.47 0.01 1.99
CA VAL A 127 -2.10 -0.49 3.32
C VAL A 127 -3.26 -0.35 4.32
N THR A 128 -4.05 0.71 4.23
CA THR A 128 -5.22 0.92 5.11
C THR A 128 -6.31 -0.06 4.73
N ASP A 129 -6.67 -0.14 3.44
CA ASP A 129 -7.70 -1.05 2.94
C ASP A 129 -7.38 -2.52 3.29
N VAL A 130 -6.12 -2.95 3.16
CA VAL A 130 -5.70 -4.29 3.56
C VAL A 130 -5.81 -4.47 5.07
N GLN A 131 -5.27 -3.55 5.87
CA GLN A 131 -5.30 -3.68 7.33
C GLN A 131 -6.71 -3.64 7.93
N ASP A 132 -7.65 -2.95 7.30
CA ASP A 132 -9.06 -2.95 7.71
C ASP A 132 -9.72 -4.34 7.57
N THR A 133 -9.09 -5.27 6.85
CA THR A 133 -9.57 -6.65 6.65
C THR A 133 -8.87 -7.71 7.52
N CYS A 134 -7.89 -7.34 8.36
CA CYS A 134 -6.92 -8.26 8.98
C CYS A 134 -7.29 -8.91 10.35
#